data_AF-A0A2J6PE40-F1
#
_entry.id   AF-A0A2J6PE40-F1
#
_cell.length_a   1.000
_cell.length_b   1.000
_cell.length_c   1.000
_cell.angle_alpha   90.00
_cell.angle_beta   90.00
_cell.angle_gamma   90.00
#
_symmetry.space_group_name_H-M   'P 1'
#
loop_
_entity.id
_entity.type
_entity.pdbx_description
1 polymer ?
#
loop_
_entity_poly.entity_id
_entity_poly.type
_entity_poly.pdbx_seq_one_letter_code
_entity_poly.pdbx_strand_id
1 'polypeptide(L)'
;LIFGLQTTIGRLRDTVKHLARWLPHTGARVYAIVIENEKTPADDREMEKLQKKFKELGMDVHLMHPVREIDTFAQRYFSLASVMYGMRNEKTQWVINIDDDTFFPSIHNLLALLRTYDATKPLYLGALSEDWWAVNHYGLMGFGGAGIMLSLPMAKLVANHTDDCIEHLRTTAGDVSVMDCIYKYSPTKLTNIPSLHQVDMRGDLSGFYESGREMHSLHHWKESVGYKLEMEKMHLVADVCDSCFLQRWQFPNDLVLTNGFSIVHYPLGHLTGTKPGLLGGTADKIDLNEAEYTWAEEINVLHSLAPTRSAMSEEAKISYKLLDSFVVDPGNGKKDTVRQVYFRAGDKAKSELDEIMVLDW
;
A
#
# COMPACT_ATOMS: atom_id res chain seq x y z
N LEU A 1 -0.05 16.02 6.89
CA LEU A 1 0.64 15.45 5.71
C LEU A 1 0.01 16.05 4.46
N ILE A 2 0.77 16.22 3.38
CA ILE A 2 0.20 16.48 2.06
C ILE A 2 0.61 15.32 1.16
N PHE A 3 -0.35 14.77 0.41
CA PHE A 3 -0.13 13.75 -0.59
C PHE A 3 -0.30 14.36 -1.98
N GLY A 4 0.48 13.88 -2.94
CA GLY A 4 0.45 14.33 -4.32
C GLY A 4 0.38 13.13 -5.24
N LEU A 5 -0.55 13.15 -6.18
CA LEU A 5 -0.66 12.12 -7.21
C LEU A 5 -0.99 12.76 -8.56
N GLN A 6 -0.73 12.02 -9.64
CA GLN A 6 -1.28 12.34 -10.94
C GLN A 6 -2.01 11.14 -11.52
N THR A 7 -3.08 11.37 -12.26
CA THR A 7 -3.88 10.29 -12.82
C THR A 7 -4.84 10.79 -13.89
N THR A 8 -5.59 9.87 -14.50
CA THR A 8 -6.73 10.20 -15.33
C THR A 8 -8.00 10.37 -14.49
N ILE A 9 -8.96 11.17 -14.96
CA ILE A 9 -10.24 11.36 -14.28
C ILE A 9 -10.99 10.03 -14.10
N GLY A 10 -10.87 9.11 -15.07
CA GLY A 10 -11.45 7.77 -15.02
C GLY A 10 -10.87 6.95 -13.87
N ARG A 11 -9.54 6.81 -13.81
CA ARG A 11 -8.86 6.07 -12.72
C ARG A 11 -9.11 6.70 -11.35
N LEU A 12 -9.19 8.04 -11.28
CA LEU A 12 -9.47 8.73 -10.02
C LEU A 12 -10.87 8.42 -9.49
N ARG A 13 -11.89 8.28 -10.36
CA ARG A 13 -13.24 7.88 -9.97
C ARG A 13 -13.24 6.50 -9.32
N ASP A 14 -12.52 5.55 -9.91
CA ASP A 14 -12.40 4.19 -9.37
C ASP A 14 -11.64 4.17 -8.04
N THR A 15 -10.75 5.14 -7.85
CA THR A 15 -9.91 5.30 -6.66
C THR A 15 -10.65 5.89 -5.46
N VAL A 16 -11.81 6.55 -5.66
CA VAL A 16 -12.60 7.18 -4.58
C VAL A 16 -12.86 6.23 -3.42
N LYS A 17 -13.28 4.99 -3.71
CA LYS A 17 -13.63 4.01 -2.67
C LYS A 17 -12.43 3.58 -1.81
N HIS A 18 -11.22 3.64 -2.37
CA HIS A 18 -10.00 3.27 -1.66
C HIS A 18 -9.47 4.43 -0.83
N LEU A 19 -9.46 5.65 -1.37
CA LEU A 19 -9.12 6.86 -0.60
C LEU A 19 -10.07 7.05 0.58
N ALA A 20 -11.36 6.73 0.42
CA ALA A 20 -12.36 6.81 1.47
C ALA A 20 -12.07 5.89 2.68
N ARG A 21 -11.16 4.92 2.56
CA ARG A 21 -10.80 4.04 3.68
C ARG A 21 -9.70 4.61 4.59
N TRP A 22 -8.88 5.54 4.11
CA TRP A 22 -7.73 6.03 4.87
C TRP A 22 -7.63 7.55 4.98
N LEU A 23 -8.31 8.31 4.12
CA LEU A 23 -8.20 9.77 4.06
C LEU A 23 -9.23 10.56 4.92
N PRO A 24 -10.50 10.13 5.07
CA PRO A 24 -11.52 10.96 5.72
C PRO A 24 -11.14 11.43 7.12
N HIS A 25 -11.39 12.71 7.40
CA HIS A 25 -11.22 13.32 8.74
C HIS A 25 -9.81 13.23 9.37
N THR A 26 -8.79 12.85 8.60
CA THR A 26 -7.39 12.76 9.07
C THR A 26 -6.68 14.10 9.16
N GLY A 27 -7.21 15.13 8.48
CA GLY A 27 -6.52 16.42 8.28
C GLY A 27 -5.36 16.35 7.28
N ALA A 28 -5.13 15.19 6.65
CA ALA A 28 -4.27 15.10 5.48
C ALA A 28 -4.97 15.67 4.25
N ARG A 29 -4.18 16.19 3.32
CA ARG A 29 -4.66 16.83 2.08
C ARG A 29 -4.07 16.13 0.88
N VAL A 30 -4.85 15.94 -0.17
CA VAL A 30 -4.38 15.39 -1.45
C VAL A 30 -4.45 16.46 -2.52
N TYR A 31 -3.38 16.64 -3.29
CA TYR A 31 -3.37 17.42 -4.52
C TYR A 31 -3.18 16.47 -5.70
N ALA A 32 -4.19 16.40 -6.57
CA ALA A 32 -4.20 15.49 -7.70
C ALA A 32 -4.12 16.28 -9.00
N ILE A 33 -3.09 16.03 -9.80
CA ILE A 33 -3.05 16.49 -11.19
C ILE A 33 -3.88 15.52 -12.03
N VAL A 34 -4.95 16.01 -12.66
CA VAL A 34 -5.92 15.16 -13.36
C VAL A 34 -5.98 15.50 -14.84
N ILE A 35 -5.89 14.47 -15.67
CA ILE A 35 -6.03 14.57 -17.12
C ILE A 35 -7.17 13.66 -17.61
N GLU A 36 -7.68 13.90 -18.81
CA GLU A 36 -8.53 12.90 -19.49
C GLU A 36 -7.62 11.83 -20.11
N ASN A 37 -6.58 12.29 -20.81
CA ASN A 37 -5.54 11.48 -21.44
C ASN A 37 -4.28 12.35 -21.64
N GLU A 38 -3.20 11.77 -22.15
CA GLU A 38 -1.90 12.45 -22.31
C GLU A 38 -1.94 13.76 -23.12
N LYS A 39 -2.98 13.98 -23.94
CA LYS A 39 -3.12 15.17 -24.79
C LYS A 39 -4.23 16.10 -24.35
N THR A 40 -5.04 15.71 -23.37
CA THR A 40 -6.29 16.42 -23.06
C THR A 40 -6.43 16.59 -21.54
N PRO A 41 -6.54 17.83 -21.04
CA PRO A 41 -6.84 18.05 -19.63
C PRO A 41 -8.22 17.46 -19.28
N ALA A 42 -8.46 17.16 -18.01
CA ALA A 42 -9.76 16.68 -17.55
C ALA A 42 -10.83 17.77 -17.71
N ASP A 43 -12.10 17.43 -17.86
CA ASP A 43 -13.17 18.43 -17.91
C ASP A 43 -13.40 19.09 -16.54
N ASP A 44 -13.51 20.42 -16.51
CA ASP A 44 -13.68 21.20 -15.27
C ASP A 44 -14.94 20.80 -14.48
N ARG A 45 -16.05 20.50 -15.17
CA ARG A 45 -17.31 20.13 -14.50
C ARG A 45 -17.20 18.73 -13.91
N GLU A 46 -16.52 17.83 -14.60
CA GLU A 46 -16.25 16.48 -14.08
C GLU A 46 -15.34 16.51 -12.86
N MET A 47 -14.29 17.34 -12.88
CA MET A 47 -13.44 17.57 -11.72
C MET A 47 -14.22 18.18 -10.56
N GLU A 48 -15.04 19.20 -10.78
CA GLU A 48 -15.87 19.82 -9.73
C GLU A 48 -16.82 18.80 -9.09
N LYS A 49 -17.49 17.99 -9.91
CA LYS A 49 -18.38 16.92 -9.44
C LYS A 49 -17.63 15.90 -8.59
N LEU A 50 -16.45 15.48 -9.02
CA LEU A 50 -15.64 14.49 -8.31
C LEU A 50 -15.06 15.05 -7.01
N GLN A 51 -14.57 16.29 -7.03
CA GLN A 51 -14.10 17.00 -5.84
C GLN A 51 -15.22 17.18 -4.80
N LYS A 52 -16.44 17.50 -5.25
CA LYS A 52 -17.61 17.52 -4.37
C LYS A 52 -17.86 16.15 -3.73
N LYS A 53 -17.71 15.06 -4.50
CA LYS A 53 -17.87 13.70 -3.97
C LYS A 53 -16.82 13.38 -2.90
N PHE A 54 -15.57 13.78 -3.09
CA PHE A 54 -14.53 13.65 -2.07
C PHE A 54 -14.90 14.39 -0.78
N LYS A 55 -15.37 15.63 -0.90
CA LYS A 55 -15.80 16.45 0.24
C LYS A 55 -17.00 15.85 0.99
N GLU A 56 -17.99 15.30 0.27
CA GLU A 56 -19.13 14.60 0.87
C GLU A 56 -18.71 13.38 1.70
N LEU A 57 -17.58 12.76 1.35
CA LEU A 57 -16.99 11.63 2.07
C LEU A 57 -15.97 12.07 3.16
N GLY A 58 -15.91 13.36 3.48
CA GLY A 58 -15.01 13.88 4.53
C GLY A 58 -13.53 13.94 4.15
N MET A 59 -13.21 13.84 2.86
CA MET A 59 -11.84 13.90 2.34
C MET A 59 -11.49 15.31 1.84
N ASP A 60 -10.24 15.74 2.10
CA ASP A 60 -9.70 17.01 1.60
C ASP A 60 -8.82 16.75 0.36
N VAL A 61 -9.47 16.66 -0.80
CA VAL A 61 -8.84 16.39 -2.09
C VAL A 61 -9.03 17.60 -3.00
N HIS A 62 -7.94 18.10 -3.57
CA HIS A 62 -7.90 19.21 -4.51
C HIS A 62 -7.48 18.70 -5.89
N LEU A 63 -8.36 18.84 -6.87
CA LEU A 63 -8.10 18.48 -8.26
C LEU A 63 -7.58 19.70 -9.00
N MET A 64 -6.57 19.49 -9.84
CA MET A 64 -5.97 20.54 -10.65
C MET A 64 -5.53 20.01 -12.01
N HIS A 65 -5.46 20.91 -12.96
CA HIS A 65 -4.82 20.65 -14.26
C HIS A 65 -3.30 20.51 -14.12
N PRO A 66 -2.63 19.93 -15.13
CA PRO A 66 -1.17 19.98 -15.24
C PRO A 66 -0.64 21.40 -15.05
N VAL A 67 0.49 21.53 -14.34
CA VAL A 67 1.15 22.84 -14.10
C VAL A 67 1.52 23.51 -15.42
N ARG A 68 2.00 22.74 -16.39
CA ARG A 68 2.10 23.14 -17.80
C ARG A 68 1.36 22.12 -18.65
N GLU A 69 0.59 22.59 -19.63
CA GLU A 69 -0.21 21.73 -20.51
C GLU A 69 0.62 20.71 -21.30
N ILE A 70 1.87 21.07 -21.61
CA ILE A 70 2.79 20.24 -22.40
C ILE A 70 3.58 19.22 -21.57
N ASP A 71 3.42 19.23 -20.24
CA ASP A 71 4.19 18.35 -19.37
C ASP A 71 3.81 16.88 -19.60
N THR A 72 4.83 16.07 -19.83
CA THR A 72 4.71 14.61 -19.91
C THR A 72 4.31 14.01 -18.56
N PHE A 73 3.95 12.71 -18.54
CA PHE A 73 3.72 11.97 -17.31
C PHE A 73 4.84 12.18 -16.27
N ALA A 74 6.12 12.00 -16.65
CA ALA A 74 7.24 12.15 -15.73
C ALA A 74 7.33 13.57 -15.12
N GLN A 75 7.13 14.59 -15.96
CA GLN A 75 7.19 16.00 -15.56
C GLN A 75 6.04 16.37 -14.61
N ARG A 76 4.82 15.90 -14.90
CA ARG A 76 3.65 16.08 -14.03
C ARG A 76 3.88 15.43 -12.67
N TYR A 77 4.35 14.18 -12.63
CA TYR A 77 4.68 13.51 -11.36
C TYR A 77 5.74 14.29 -10.56
N PHE A 78 6.83 14.68 -11.21
CA PHE A 78 7.92 15.43 -10.58
C PHE A 78 7.41 16.75 -9.99
N SER A 79 6.54 17.46 -10.72
CA SER A 79 5.97 18.74 -10.28
C SER A 79 5.18 18.69 -8.98
N LEU A 80 4.67 17.50 -8.59
CA LEU A 80 3.87 17.33 -7.37
C LEU A 80 4.61 17.78 -6.11
N ALA A 81 5.92 17.53 -6.02
CA ALA A 81 6.71 17.95 -4.85
C ALA A 81 6.65 19.49 -4.67
N SER A 82 6.76 20.23 -5.77
CA SER A 82 6.73 21.68 -5.81
C SER A 82 5.32 22.25 -5.61
N VAL A 83 4.31 21.62 -6.21
CA VAL A 83 2.90 21.93 -5.98
C VAL A 83 2.56 21.79 -4.50
N MET A 84 2.86 20.64 -3.89
CA MET A 84 2.58 20.39 -2.47
C MET A 84 3.37 21.34 -1.56
N TYR A 85 4.63 21.64 -1.91
CA TYR A 85 5.40 22.64 -1.18
C TYR A 85 4.73 24.02 -1.24
N GLY A 86 4.25 24.46 -2.40
CA GLY A 86 3.50 25.72 -2.54
C GLY A 86 2.21 25.75 -1.70
N MET A 87 1.56 24.60 -1.54
CA MET A 87 0.30 24.43 -0.81
C MET A 87 0.45 24.13 0.69
N ARG A 88 1.69 24.14 1.21
CA ARG A 88 1.97 23.91 2.63
C ARG A 88 1.32 24.97 3.52
N ASN A 89 0.95 24.57 4.73
CA ASN A 89 0.56 25.47 5.81
C ASN A 89 1.49 25.27 7.03
N GLU A 90 1.28 26.03 8.11
CA GLU A 90 2.12 26.00 9.31
C GLU A 90 2.21 24.62 9.99
N LYS A 91 1.22 23.74 9.76
CA LYS A 91 1.18 22.38 10.33
C LYS A 91 1.78 21.32 9.40
N THR A 92 2.16 21.69 8.18
CA THR A 92 2.72 20.75 7.22
C THR A 92 4.17 20.45 7.59
N GLN A 93 4.53 19.16 7.63
CA GLN A 93 5.91 18.73 7.89
C GLN A 93 6.47 17.85 6.75
N TRP A 94 5.58 17.19 6.01
CA TRP A 94 5.90 16.22 4.98
C TRP A 94 5.00 16.41 3.76
N VAL A 95 5.60 16.30 2.58
CA VAL A 95 4.91 16.09 1.30
C VAL A 95 5.24 14.68 0.81
N ILE A 96 4.25 13.98 0.25
CA ILE A 96 4.36 12.56 -0.08
C ILE A 96 3.84 12.35 -1.50
N ASN A 97 4.73 12.04 -2.45
CA ASN A 97 4.33 11.65 -3.79
C ASN A 97 3.87 10.19 -3.76
N ILE A 98 2.71 9.91 -4.37
CA ILE A 98 2.08 8.60 -4.42
C ILE A 98 1.49 8.36 -5.81
N ASP A 99 1.14 7.11 -6.10
CA ASP A 99 0.32 6.76 -7.26
C ASP A 99 -1.16 6.69 -6.83
N ASP A 100 -2.07 6.61 -7.79
CA ASP A 100 -3.51 6.62 -7.51
C ASP A 100 -4.03 5.29 -6.94
N ASP A 101 -3.25 4.22 -6.98
CA ASP A 101 -3.51 2.95 -6.32
C ASP A 101 -2.59 2.71 -5.12
N THR A 102 -1.86 3.72 -4.63
CA THR A 102 -1.22 3.66 -3.32
C THR A 102 -2.26 3.67 -2.19
N PHE A 103 -2.14 2.73 -1.27
CA PHE A 103 -3.04 2.54 -0.13
C PHE A 103 -2.25 2.67 1.18
N PHE A 104 -2.79 3.42 2.14
CA PHE A 104 -2.20 3.58 3.48
C PHE A 104 -3.09 2.88 4.52
N PRO A 105 -2.70 1.72 5.07
CA PRO A 105 -3.49 1.01 6.07
C PRO A 105 -3.84 1.83 7.31
N SER A 106 -2.97 2.74 7.75
CA SER A 106 -3.30 3.66 8.83
C SER A 106 -2.49 4.93 8.72
N ILE A 107 -3.17 6.06 8.58
CA ILE A 107 -2.53 7.38 8.63
C ILE A 107 -1.96 7.66 10.03
N HIS A 108 -2.54 7.07 11.09
CA HIS A 108 -1.99 7.15 12.43
C HIS A 108 -0.60 6.49 12.51
N ASN A 109 -0.47 5.25 12.01
CA ASN A 109 0.80 4.53 12.02
C ASN A 109 1.84 5.21 11.13
N LEU A 110 1.43 5.68 9.94
CA LEU A 110 2.29 6.47 9.07
C LEU A 110 2.82 7.73 9.78
N LEU A 111 1.97 8.44 10.52
CA LEU A 111 2.40 9.58 11.34
C LEU A 111 3.34 9.17 12.47
N ALA A 112 3.11 8.03 13.11
CA ALA A 112 3.99 7.49 14.16
C ALA A 112 5.39 7.19 13.60
N LEU A 113 5.47 6.53 12.44
CA LEU A 113 6.72 6.34 11.70
C LEU A 113 7.41 7.67 11.40
N LEU A 114 6.71 8.63 10.80
CA LEU A 114 7.29 9.91 10.41
C LEU A 114 7.77 10.75 11.61
N ARG A 115 7.17 10.59 12.80
CA ARG A 115 7.60 11.25 14.04
C ARG A 115 8.93 10.75 14.57
N THR A 116 9.40 9.58 14.14
CA THR A 116 10.74 9.08 14.49
C THR A 116 11.86 9.86 13.79
N TYR A 117 11.52 10.66 12.78
CA TYR A 117 12.45 11.46 12.01
C TYR A 117 12.34 12.96 12.33
N ASP A 118 13.48 13.64 12.39
CA ASP A 118 13.55 15.09 12.56
C ASP A 118 13.18 15.82 11.25
N ALA A 119 11.90 16.13 11.08
CA ALA A 119 11.36 16.78 9.88
C ALA A 119 11.89 18.22 9.64
N THR A 120 12.69 18.78 10.56
CA THR A 120 13.37 20.08 10.35
C THR A 120 14.63 19.96 9.49
N LYS A 121 15.09 18.72 9.24
CA LYS A 121 16.24 18.42 8.37
C LYS A 121 15.78 18.03 6.97
N PRO A 122 16.64 18.18 5.94
CA PRO A 122 16.38 17.66 4.61
C PRO A 122 16.42 16.12 4.63
N LEU A 123 15.24 15.51 4.57
CA LEU A 123 15.03 14.06 4.53
C LEU A 123 14.30 13.63 3.26
N TYR A 124 14.75 12.51 2.72
CA TYR A 124 14.17 11.77 1.60
C TYR A 124 13.95 10.32 2.05
N LEU A 125 12.70 9.97 2.35
CA LEU A 125 12.30 8.62 2.76
C LEU A 125 11.47 7.97 1.65
N GLY A 126 11.52 6.65 1.56
CA GLY A 126 10.75 5.85 0.61
C GLY A 126 11.21 4.40 0.67
N ALA A 127 10.81 3.59 -0.29
CA ALA A 127 11.29 2.22 -0.41
C ALA A 127 11.78 1.90 -1.81
N LEU A 128 12.72 0.96 -1.89
CA LEU A 128 13.06 0.27 -3.13
C LEU A 128 11.88 -0.63 -3.55
N SER A 129 11.78 -0.93 -4.84
CA SER A 129 10.90 -1.99 -5.33
C SER A 129 11.36 -3.37 -4.80
N GLU A 130 10.39 -4.27 -4.57
CA GLU A 130 10.65 -5.69 -4.35
C GLU A 130 11.31 -6.37 -5.56
N ASP A 131 11.24 -5.78 -6.75
CA ASP A 131 11.85 -6.29 -7.98
C ASP A 131 13.25 -5.74 -8.21
N TRP A 132 14.26 -6.62 -8.15
CA TRP A 132 15.64 -6.26 -8.48
C TRP A 132 15.82 -5.79 -9.92
N TRP A 133 15.00 -6.24 -10.87
CA TRP A 133 15.07 -5.70 -12.22
C TRP A 133 14.74 -4.21 -12.21
N ALA A 134 13.66 -3.81 -11.53
CA ALA A 134 13.28 -2.42 -11.38
C ALA A 134 14.36 -1.60 -10.65
N VAL A 135 14.91 -2.12 -9.54
CA VAL A 135 15.99 -1.46 -8.79
C VAL A 135 17.25 -1.30 -9.65
N ASN A 136 17.65 -2.31 -10.41
CA ASN A 136 18.83 -2.25 -11.29
C ASN A 136 18.61 -1.30 -12.48
N HIS A 137 17.37 -1.21 -12.98
CA HIS A 137 17.03 -0.37 -14.12
C HIS A 137 16.93 1.11 -13.76
N TYR A 138 16.27 1.44 -12.63
CA TYR A 138 15.98 2.82 -12.24
C TYR A 138 16.97 3.40 -11.21
N GLY A 139 17.60 2.54 -10.41
CA GLY A 139 18.59 2.89 -9.39
C GLY A 139 18.03 2.81 -7.96
N LEU A 140 18.87 3.19 -6.99
CA LEU A 140 18.53 3.23 -5.56
C LEU A 140 17.69 4.49 -5.25
N MET A 141 16.45 4.47 -5.72
CA MET A 141 15.43 5.51 -5.57
C MET A 141 14.27 5.04 -4.71
N GLY A 142 13.56 5.99 -4.09
CA GLY A 142 12.21 5.72 -3.58
C GLY A 142 11.28 5.55 -4.78
N PHE A 143 10.56 4.43 -4.82
CA PHE A 143 9.53 4.15 -5.81
C PHE A 143 8.23 4.84 -5.43
N GLY A 144 7.61 5.49 -6.41
CA GLY A 144 6.49 6.42 -6.24
C GLY A 144 5.25 5.76 -5.65
N GLY A 145 4.91 4.56 -6.14
CA GLY A 145 3.78 3.78 -5.65
C GLY A 145 3.88 3.41 -4.17
N ALA A 146 5.08 3.06 -3.68
CA ALA A 146 5.33 2.84 -2.25
C ALA A 146 5.26 4.14 -1.42
N GLY A 147 5.40 5.30 -2.06
CA GLY A 147 5.36 6.61 -1.45
C GLY A 147 6.75 7.22 -1.27
N ILE A 148 7.00 8.35 -1.93
CA ILE A 148 8.20 9.17 -1.76
C ILE A 148 7.90 10.29 -0.76
N MET A 149 8.50 10.24 0.41
CA MET A 149 8.23 11.18 1.51
C MET A 149 9.38 12.18 1.65
N LEU A 150 9.06 13.46 1.41
CA LEU A 150 10.01 14.55 1.54
C LEU A 150 9.62 15.43 2.73
N SER A 151 10.55 15.61 3.65
CA SER A 151 10.45 16.66 4.66
C SER A 151 10.30 18.04 4.00
N LEU A 152 9.72 19.02 4.69
CA LEU A 152 9.57 20.38 4.13
C LEU A 152 10.88 21.03 3.63
N PRO A 153 12.04 20.94 4.33
CA PRO A 153 13.30 21.46 3.80
C PRO A 153 13.74 20.76 2.51
N MET A 154 13.48 19.46 2.37
CA MET A 154 13.78 18.74 1.14
C MET A 154 12.83 19.14 0.01
N ALA A 155 11.54 19.23 0.29
CA ALA A 155 10.54 19.71 -0.68
C ALA A 155 10.84 21.13 -1.16
N LYS A 156 11.32 22.02 -0.26
CA LYS A 156 11.78 23.36 -0.62
C LYS A 156 12.94 23.33 -1.60
N LEU A 157 13.90 22.43 -1.38
CA LEU A 157 15.06 22.29 -2.25
C LEU A 157 14.63 21.85 -3.66
N VAL A 158 13.76 20.84 -3.76
CA VAL A 158 13.19 20.41 -5.05
C VAL A 158 12.40 21.55 -5.71
N ALA A 159 11.58 22.28 -4.95
CA ALA A 159 10.81 23.41 -5.45
C ALA A 159 11.69 24.55 -6.00
N ASN A 160 12.80 24.87 -5.34
CA ASN A 160 13.73 25.89 -5.80
C ASN A 160 14.49 25.53 -7.09
N HIS A 161 14.53 24.25 -7.45
CA HIS A 161 15.26 23.73 -8.60
C HIS A 161 14.34 23.07 -9.64
N THR A 162 13.03 23.31 -9.56
CA THR A 162 12.05 22.66 -10.44
C THR A 162 12.30 22.92 -11.92
N ASP A 163 12.56 24.18 -12.30
CA ASP A 163 12.76 24.55 -13.71
C ASP A 163 13.97 23.84 -14.33
N ASP A 164 15.08 23.73 -13.60
CA ASP A 164 16.24 22.98 -14.08
C ASP A 164 15.97 21.47 -14.12
N CYS A 165 15.41 20.91 -13.05
CA CYS A 165 15.22 19.46 -12.95
C CYS A 165 14.19 18.93 -13.95
N ILE A 166 13.11 19.69 -14.25
CA ILE A 166 12.03 19.25 -15.15
C ILE A 166 12.44 19.25 -16.64
N GLU A 167 13.48 19.99 -16.99
CA GLU A 167 14.03 20.06 -18.36
C GLU A 167 15.05 18.95 -18.64
N HIS A 168 15.63 18.35 -17.61
CA HIS A 168 16.74 17.38 -17.73
C HIS A 168 16.33 15.97 -17.28
N LEU A 169 15.19 15.49 -17.76
CA LEU A 169 14.70 14.15 -17.41
C LEU A 169 15.52 13.06 -18.09
N ARG A 170 16.01 12.11 -17.29
CA ARG A 170 16.76 10.94 -17.78
C ARG A 170 15.86 9.79 -18.23
N THR A 171 14.64 9.70 -17.68
CA THR A 171 13.68 8.63 -17.97
C THR A 171 12.26 9.17 -18.02
N THR A 172 11.30 8.34 -18.43
CA THR A 172 9.86 8.63 -18.36
C THR A 172 9.24 8.34 -16.99
N ALA A 173 10.03 7.91 -16.01
CA ALA A 173 9.59 7.65 -14.65
C ALA A 173 9.75 8.93 -13.81
N GLY A 174 8.65 9.44 -13.26
CA GLY A 174 8.64 10.65 -12.45
C GLY A 174 9.49 10.54 -11.18
N ASP A 175 9.46 9.37 -10.56
CA ASP A 175 10.15 9.00 -9.32
C ASP A 175 11.67 9.18 -9.46
N VAL A 176 12.20 8.74 -10.61
CA VAL A 176 13.62 8.91 -10.97
C VAL A 176 13.97 10.38 -11.02
N SER A 177 13.06 11.21 -11.54
CA SER A 177 13.26 12.66 -11.67
C SER A 177 13.32 13.34 -10.29
N VAL A 178 12.51 12.86 -9.33
CA VAL A 178 12.58 13.32 -7.93
C VAL A 178 13.94 12.96 -7.32
N MET A 179 14.40 11.71 -7.46
CA MET A 179 15.71 11.28 -6.97
C MET A 179 16.85 12.08 -7.62
N ASP A 180 16.87 12.17 -8.95
CA ASP A 180 17.93 12.84 -9.71
C ASP A 180 18.05 14.31 -9.27
N CYS A 181 16.93 15.01 -9.08
CA CYS A 181 16.91 16.39 -8.59
C CYS A 181 17.48 16.50 -7.17
N ILE A 182 17.07 15.61 -6.25
CA ILE A 182 17.60 15.60 -4.88
C ILE A 182 19.10 15.34 -4.89
N TYR A 183 19.59 14.36 -5.63
CA TYR A 183 21.01 13.98 -5.65
C TYR A 183 21.90 15.01 -6.35
N LYS A 184 21.36 15.75 -7.33
CA LYS A 184 22.07 16.85 -8.00
C LYS A 184 22.31 18.02 -7.05
N TYR A 185 21.36 18.32 -6.17
CA TYR A 185 21.35 19.55 -5.35
C TYR A 185 21.53 19.33 -3.84
N SER A 186 21.65 18.08 -3.37
CA SER A 186 21.79 17.74 -1.95
C SER A 186 22.69 16.52 -1.73
N PRO A 187 23.45 16.45 -0.61
CA PRO A 187 24.12 15.22 -0.21
C PRO A 187 23.17 14.14 0.34
N THR A 188 21.89 14.47 0.54
CA THR A 188 20.91 13.56 1.14
C THR A 188 20.70 12.33 0.26
N LYS A 189 20.66 11.15 0.89
CA LYS A 189 20.39 9.87 0.23
C LYS A 189 19.05 9.31 0.68
N LEU A 190 18.47 8.45 -0.16
CA LEU A 190 17.26 7.71 0.19
C LEU A 190 17.48 6.97 1.52
N THR A 191 16.59 7.22 2.46
CA THR A 191 16.41 6.36 3.63
C THR A 191 15.35 5.32 3.27
N ASN A 192 15.79 4.07 3.10
CA ASN A 192 14.88 2.97 2.78
C ASN A 192 14.02 2.61 4.00
N ILE A 193 12.70 2.60 3.83
CA ILE A 193 11.71 2.28 4.85
C ILE A 193 11.09 0.91 4.51
N PRO A 194 11.48 -0.18 5.19
CA PRO A 194 11.10 -1.55 4.79
C PRO A 194 9.60 -1.87 4.84
N SER A 195 8.79 -1.04 5.49
CA SER A 195 7.34 -1.22 5.63
C SER A 195 6.53 -0.50 4.55
N LEU A 196 7.18 0.18 3.61
CA LEU A 196 6.54 0.77 2.43
C LEU A 196 6.74 -0.21 1.27
N HIS A 197 5.67 -0.55 0.55
CA HIS A 197 5.72 -1.61 -0.44
C HIS A 197 5.22 -1.15 -1.80
N GLN A 198 6.05 -1.36 -2.82
CA GLN A 198 5.72 -1.11 -4.21
C GLN A 198 4.89 -2.27 -4.80
N VAL A 199 5.13 -3.48 -4.30
CA VAL A 199 4.44 -4.73 -4.65
C VAL A 199 4.58 -5.06 -6.14
N ASP A 200 5.76 -4.83 -6.72
CA ASP A 200 6.10 -5.24 -8.11
C ASP A 200 6.35 -6.76 -8.24
N MET A 201 5.59 -7.57 -7.50
CA MET A 201 5.64 -9.03 -7.56
C MET A 201 4.46 -9.57 -8.38
N ARG A 202 4.64 -10.73 -8.99
CA ARG A 202 3.60 -11.40 -9.80
C ARG A 202 3.23 -12.76 -9.23
N GLY A 203 2.09 -13.30 -9.65
CA GLY A 203 1.59 -14.61 -9.21
C GLY A 203 0.79 -14.51 -7.91
N ASP A 204 0.83 -15.57 -7.10
CA ASP A 204 0.14 -15.63 -5.82
C ASP A 204 0.91 -14.83 -4.75
N LEU A 205 0.32 -13.74 -4.27
CA LEU A 205 0.91 -12.89 -3.23
C LEU A 205 0.46 -13.26 -1.81
N SER A 206 -0.15 -14.44 -1.61
CA SER A 206 -0.63 -14.88 -0.30
C SER A 206 0.45 -14.83 0.78
N GLY A 207 1.67 -15.28 0.49
CA GLY A 207 2.77 -15.25 1.46
C GLY A 207 3.23 -13.84 1.84
N PHE A 208 3.06 -12.85 0.96
CA PHE A 208 3.33 -11.44 1.27
C PHE A 208 2.26 -10.89 2.22
N TYR A 209 0.98 -11.04 1.88
CA TYR A 209 -0.13 -10.53 2.71
C TYR A 209 -0.27 -11.28 4.04
N GLU A 210 0.04 -12.58 4.09
CA GLU A 210 0.03 -13.42 5.31
C GLU A 210 1.35 -13.35 6.11
N SER A 211 2.29 -12.49 5.72
CA SER A 211 3.57 -12.35 6.42
C SER A 211 3.45 -11.73 7.80
N GLY A 212 2.36 -11.00 8.07
CA GLY A 212 2.15 -10.20 9.29
C GLY A 212 3.21 -9.15 9.53
N ARG A 213 3.92 -8.73 8.48
CA ARG A 213 4.83 -7.58 8.51
C ARG A 213 4.03 -6.30 8.66
N GLU A 214 4.66 -5.30 9.26
CA GLU A 214 4.07 -3.96 9.33
C GLU A 214 4.03 -3.34 7.92
N MET A 215 2.86 -2.86 7.51
CA MET A 215 2.63 -2.28 6.20
C MET A 215 2.12 -0.85 6.37
N HIS A 216 2.98 0.11 6.06
CA HIS A 216 2.66 1.54 6.08
C HIS A 216 2.07 2.01 4.76
N SER A 217 2.48 1.40 3.65
CA SER A 217 1.87 1.59 2.34
C SER A 217 1.85 0.30 1.54
N LEU A 218 0.87 0.19 0.65
CA LEU A 218 0.70 -0.89 -0.32
C LEU A 218 0.40 -0.28 -1.67
N HIS A 219 1.00 -0.81 -2.71
CA HIS A 219 0.79 -0.39 -4.09
C HIS A 219 0.51 -1.61 -4.98
N HIS A 220 0.10 -1.41 -6.25
CA HIS A 220 -0.21 -2.45 -7.23
C HIS A 220 -1.09 -3.62 -6.74
N TRP A 221 -1.81 -3.44 -5.63
CA TRP A 221 -2.66 -4.48 -5.03
C TRP A 221 -3.86 -4.82 -5.93
N LYS A 222 -4.17 -3.97 -6.93
CA LYS A 222 -5.19 -4.20 -7.95
C LYS A 222 -4.76 -5.24 -9.00
N GLU A 223 -3.46 -5.45 -9.19
CA GLU A 223 -2.88 -6.19 -10.32
C GLU A 223 -2.41 -7.61 -9.95
N SER A 224 -2.73 -8.09 -8.74
CA SER A 224 -2.41 -9.46 -8.33
C SER A 224 -3.12 -10.51 -9.19
N VAL A 225 -2.36 -11.40 -9.81
CA VAL A 225 -2.87 -12.46 -10.69
C VAL A 225 -3.55 -13.56 -9.86
N GLY A 226 -4.76 -13.95 -10.24
CA GLY A 226 -5.50 -15.07 -9.63
C GLY A 226 -6.60 -14.65 -8.65
N TYR A 227 -6.48 -13.50 -8.00
CA TYR A 227 -7.50 -12.93 -7.11
C TYR A 227 -7.49 -11.40 -7.17
N LYS A 228 -8.66 -10.81 -7.47
CA LYS A 228 -8.84 -9.36 -7.40
C LYS A 228 -9.01 -8.95 -5.94
N LEU A 229 -8.00 -8.33 -5.35
CA LEU A 229 -8.11 -7.80 -3.99
C LEU A 229 -9.08 -6.61 -3.97
N GLU A 230 -10.04 -6.65 -3.07
CA GLU A 230 -10.99 -5.57 -2.82
C GLU A 230 -10.61 -4.88 -1.51
N MET A 231 -9.61 -3.99 -1.57
CA MET A 231 -9.03 -3.33 -0.39
C MET A 231 -10.08 -2.69 0.52
N GLU A 232 -11.17 -2.16 -0.03
CA GLU A 232 -12.28 -1.59 0.74
C GLU A 232 -12.97 -2.61 1.65
N LYS A 233 -13.10 -3.87 1.20
CA LYS A 233 -13.67 -4.97 1.99
C LYS A 233 -12.65 -5.48 2.99
N MET A 234 -11.42 -5.69 2.53
CA MET A 234 -10.33 -6.19 3.36
C MET A 234 -10.05 -5.25 4.55
N HIS A 235 -10.04 -3.94 4.29
CA HIS A 235 -9.78 -2.90 5.29
C HIS A 235 -10.99 -2.54 6.17
N LEU A 236 -12.20 -3.06 5.90
CA LEU A 236 -13.39 -2.63 6.63
C LEU A 236 -13.27 -2.86 8.15
N VAL A 237 -12.61 -3.94 8.55
CA VAL A 237 -12.35 -4.29 9.96
C VAL A 237 -11.53 -3.24 10.72
N ALA A 238 -10.75 -2.42 10.02
CA ALA A 238 -10.02 -1.31 10.64
C ALA A 238 -10.95 -0.27 11.30
N ASP A 239 -12.23 -0.22 10.93
CA ASP A 239 -13.20 0.67 11.61
C ASP A 239 -13.45 0.26 13.08
N VAL A 240 -13.14 -0.98 13.44
CA VAL A 240 -13.28 -1.51 14.82
C VAL A 240 -12.00 -1.32 15.64
N CYS A 241 -10.83 -1.41 15.00
CA CYS A 241 -9.55 -1.61 15.69
C CYS A 241 -8.43 -0.65 15.27
N ASP A 242 -8.67 0.22 14.29
CA ASP A 242 -7.72 1.13 13.61
C ASP A 242 -6.57 0.41 12.90
N SER A 243 -5.66 -0.22 13.65
CA SER A 243 -4.37 -0.73 13.15
C SER A 243 -4.32 -2.24 12.91
N CYS A 244 -5.47 -2.94 12.88
CA CYS A 244 -5.49 -4.40 12.83
C CYS A 244 -5.61 -4.98 11.41
N PHE A 245 -5.60 -4.14 10.37
CA PHE A 245 -5.55 -4.61 8.99
C PHE A 245 -4.28 -5.44 8.72
N LEU A 246 -4.41 -6.63 8.14
CA LEU A 246 -3.34 -7.61 7.90
C LEU A 246 -2.53 -8.05 9.13
N GLN A 247 -2.93 -7.64 10.33
CA GLN A 247 -2.39 -8.18 11.56
C GLN A 247 -2.71 -9.67 11.66
N ARG A 248 -1.79 -10.44 12.28
CA ARG A 248 -1.95 -11.87 12.50
C ARG A 248 -2.39 -12.20 13.92
N TRP A 249 -3.34 -13.13 14.03
CA TRP A 249 -3.66 -13.80 15.29
C TRP A 249 -3.55 -15.31 15.11
N GLN A 250 -2.85 -15.94 16.03
CA GLN A 250 -2.80 -17.38 16.15
C GLN A 250 -3.86 -17.83 17.16
N PHE A 251 -4.73 -18.74 16.73
CA PHE A 251 -5.76 -19.38 17.53
C PHE A 251 -5.34 -20.83 17.86
N PRO A 252 -6.01 -21.48 18.83
CA PRO A 252 -5.87 -22.93 19.04
C PRO A 252 -6.14 -23.74 17.77
N ASN A 253 -5.67 -24.99 17.73
CA ASN A 253 -5.80 -25.90 16.58
C ASN A 253 -5.11 -25.37 15.32
N ASP A 254 -3.96 -24.72 15.49
CA ASP A 254 -3.10 -24.28 14.39
C ASP A 254 -3.80 -23.44 13.31
N LEU A 255 -4.67 -22.53 13.77
CA LEU A 255 -5.37 -21.56 12.94
C LEU A 255 -4.67 -20.20 13.03
N VAL A 256 -4.43 -19.56 11.90
CA VAL A 256 -3.89 -18.20 11.82
C VAL A 256 -4.83 -17.34 10.99
N LEU A 257 -5.35 -16.28 11.60
CA LEU A 257 -6.07 -15.22 10.92
C LEU A 257 -5.08 -14.15 10.48
N THR A 258 -5.11 -13.79 9.20
CA THR A 258 -4.55 -12.54 8.68
C THR A 258 -5.72 -11.60 8.38
N ASN A 259 -5.89 -10.54 9.17
CA ASN A 259 -7.16 -9.80 9.16
C ASN A 259 -7.52 -9.25 7.79
N GLY A 260 -8.75 -9.52 7.37
CA GLY A 260 -9.25 -9.00 6.10
C GLY A 260 -8.58 -9.65 4.88
N PHE A 261 -7.82 -10.74 5.05
CA PHE A 261 -7.20 -11.43 3.92
C PHE A 261 -7.50 -12.93 3.92
N SER A 262 -7.13 -13.64 4.98
CA SER A 262 -7.31 -15.09 5.03
C SER A 262 -7.37 -15.66 6.45
N ILE A 263 -7.95 -16.86 6.56
CA ILE A 263 -7.77 -17.75 7.69
C ILE A 263 -7.05 -18.98 7.16
N VAL A 264 -5.96 -19.37 7.81
CA VAL A 264 -5.14 -20.52 7.42
C VAL A 264 -5.12 -21.55 8.53
N HIS A 265 -5.41 -22.80 8.19
CA HIS A 265 -5.31 -23.95 9.08
C HIS A 265 -4.14 -24.83 8.66
N TYR A 266 -3.31 -25.24 9.63
CA TYR A 266 -2.18 -26.14 9.43
C TYR A 266 -2.48 -27.52 10.05
N PRO A 267 -3.19 -28.42 9.34
CA PRO A 267 -3.76 -29.64 9.92
C PRO A 267 -2.73 -30.65 10.42
N LEU A 268 -1.47 -30.52 9.98
CA LEU A 268 -0.37 -31.40 10.35
C LEU A 268 0.39 -30.93 11.61
N GLY A 269 -0.09 -29.91 12.32
CA GLY A 269 0.46 -29.50 13.61
C GLY A 269 1.79 -28.75 13.51
N HIS A 270 1.94 -27.91 12.49
CA HIS A 270 3.23 -27.31 12.13
C HIS A 270 3.51 -25.93 12.77
N LEU A 271 2.55 -25.28 13.44
CA LEU A 271 2.77 -23.95 14.03
C LEU A 271 3.38 -24.07 15.43
N THR A 272 4.47 -23.35 15.70
CA THR A 272 4.97 -23.21 17.08
C THR A 272 5.21 -21.78 17.50
N GLY A 273 4.52 -21.35 18.56
CA GLY A 273 4.86 -20.16 19.35
C GLY A 273 5.96 -20.42 20.40
N THR A 274 6.55 -21.61 20.45
CA THR A 274 7.61 -21.98 21.40
C THR A 274 8.68 -22.83 20.69
N LYS A 275 9.91 -22.29 20.65
CA LYS A 275 11.21 -22.81 20.16
C LYS A 275 11.22 -24.15 19.36
N PRO A 276 12.04 -24.24 18.29
CA PRO A 276 12.27 -25.50 17.59
C PRO A 276 12.73 -26.57 18.58
N GLY A 277 12.07 -27.73 18.54
CA GLY A 277 12.35 -28.83 19.45
C GLY A 277 11.74 -30.10 18.88
N LEU A 278 12.58 -31.11 18.67
CA LEU A 278 12.19 -32.42 18.14
C LEU A 278 11.27 -33.13 19.13
N LEU A 279 10.02 -33.33 18.71
CA LEU A 279 9.16 -34.38 19.25
C LEU A 279 8.79 -35.32 18.10
N GLY A 280 9.58 -36.38 17.96
CA GLY A 280 9.09 -37.68 17.50
C GLY A 280 8.47 -37.79 16.10
N GLY A 281 8.76 -36.89 15.17
CA GLY A 281 8.34 -37.00 13.77
C GLY A 281 8.96 -35.88 12.92
N THR A 282 9.40 -36.22 11.72
CA THR A 282 10.11 -35.36 10.75
C THR A 282 9.20 -34.29 10.13
N ALA A 283 8.65 -33.40 10.94
CA ALA A 283 7.92 -32.22 10.49
C ALA A 283 8.68 -30.98 10.93
N ASP A 284 9.26 -30.25 9.98
CA ASP A 284 9.87 -28.96 10.25
C ASP A 284 8.77 -28.01 10.76
N LYS A 285 8.96 -27.47 11.97
CA LYS A 285 8.06 -26.48 12.55
C LYS A 285 8.12 -25.20 11.71
N ILE A 286 6.97 -24.61 11.41
CA ILE A 286 6.87 -23.36 10.66
C ILE A 286 7.24 -22.19 11.55
N ASP A 287 8.22 -21.41 11.11
CA ASP A 287 8.48 -20.08 11.66
C ASP A 287 7.59 -19.06 10.94
N LEU A 288 6.63 -18.49 11.65
CA LEU A 288 5.74 -17.46 11.12
C LEU A 288 6.47 -16.13 10.85
N ASN A 289 7.70 -15.93 11.33
CA ASN A 289 8.51 -14.76 10.97
C ASN A 289 9.09 -14.85 9.56
N GLU A 290 9.08 -16.04 8.95
CA GLU A 290 9.51 -16.26 7.57
C GLU A 290 8.34 -16.07 6.61
N ALA A 291 8.49 -15.16 5.66
CA ALA A 291 7.48 -14.94 4.62
C ALA A 291 7.45 -16.15 3.67
N GLU A 292 6.25 -16.63 3.34
CA GLU A 292 6.12 -17.77 2.44
C GLU A 292 6.36 -17.36 0.99
N TYR A 293 7.23 -18.05 0.29
CA TYR A 293 7.52 -17.81 -1.12
C TYR A 293 6.37 -18.36 -1.97
N THR A 294 5.33 -17.56 -2.21
CA THR A 294 4.17 -17.94 -3.04
C THR A 294 4.14 -17.24 -4.41
N TRP A 295 4.91 -16.16 -4.57
CA TRP A 295 4.97 -15.39 -5.80
C TRP A 295 5.76 -16.12 -6.89
N ALA A 296 5.70 -15.62 -8.13
CA ALA A 296 6.32 -16.25 -9.28
C ALA A 296 7.83 -16.50 -9.09
N GLU A 297 8.33 -17.64 -9.58
CA GLU A 297 9.70 -18.15 -9.31
C GLU A 297 10.86 -17.26 -9.83
N GLU A 298 10.57 -16.23 -10.64
CA GLU A 298 11.61 -15.42 -11.30
C GLU A 298 12.06 -14.17 -10.52
N ILE A 299 11.45 -13.85 -9.38
CA ILE A 299 11.76 -12.62 -8.61
C ILE A 299 12.46 -12.91 -7.28
N ASN A 300 13.69 -12.39 -7.14
CA ASN A 300 14.42 -12.41 -5.88
C ASN A 300 14.00 -11.21 -5.02
N VAL A 301 13.31 -11.47 -3.92
CA VAL A 301 12.78 -10.42 -3.02
C VAL A 301 13.51 -10.36 -1.68
N LEU A 302 14.64 -11.08 -1.54
CA LEU A 302 15.29 -11.26 -0.23
C LEU A 302 15.74 -9.95 0.43
N HIS A 303 16.02 -8.90 -0.33
CA HIS A 303 16.38 -7.60 0.25
C HIS A 303 15.21 -6.90 0.94
N SER A 304 13.97 -7.23 0.57
CA SER A 304 12.76 -6.62 1.10
C SER A 304 12.01 -7.57 2.05
N LEU A 305 11.82 -8.83 1.66
CA LEU A 305 10.90 -9.76 2.32
C LEU A 305 11.58 -10.88 3.11
N ALA A 306 12.91 -10.95 3.16
CA ALA A 306 13.61 -11.95 3.98
C ALA A 306 13.38 -11.74 5.49
N PRO A 307 13.47 -12.80 6.31
CA PRO A 307 13.66 -14.20 5.90
C PRO A 307 12.42 -14.77 5.20
N THR A 308 12.64 -15.78 4.34
CA THR A 308 11.59 -16.44 3.55
C THR A 308 11.65 -17.95 3.71
N ARG A 309 10.50 -18.62 3.61
CA ARG A 309 10.34 -20.08 3.59
C ARG A 309 9.69 -20.56 2.29
N SER A 310 9.89 -21.83 1.96
CA SER A 310 9.20 -22.46 0.82
C SER A 310 7.69 -22.46 0.99
N ALA A 311 6.97 -22.36 -0.13
CA ALA A 311 5.53 -22.60 -0.18
C ALA A 311 5.18 -24.01 0.29
N MET A 312 4.08 -24.10 1.03
CA MET A 312 3.48 -25.36 1.47
C MET A 312 2.46 -25.86 0.45
N SER A 313 2.27 -27.18 0.42
CA SER A 313 1.19 -27.78 -0.36
C SER A 313 -0.18 -27.48 0.24
N GLU A 314 -1.24 -27.60 -0.57
CA GLU A 314 -2.62 -27.37 -0.14
C GLU A 314 -3.06 -28.32 0.99
N GLU A 315 -2.48 -29.53 1.08
CA GLU A 315 -2.75 -30.48 2.16
C GLU A 315 -2.11 -30.05 3.50
N ALA A 316 -0.98 -29.35 3.43
CA ALA A 316 -0.24 -28.90 4.62
C ALA A 316 -0.66 -27.51 5.09
N LYS A 317 -1.29 -26.72 4.21
CA LYS A 317 -1.78 -25.36 4.45
C LYS A 317 -3.15 -25.15 3.80
N ILE A 318 -4.20 -25.27 4.59
CA ILE A 318 -5.58 -25.08 4.14
C ILE A 318 -5.94 -23.60 4.31
N SER A 319 -6.25 -22.91 3.21
CA SER A 319 -6.55 -21.47 3.21
C SER A 319 -8.03 -21.18 2.92
N TYR A 320 -8.65 -20.36 3.78
CA TYR A 320 -9.93 -19.72 3.55
C TYR A 320 -9.65 -18.25 3.22
N LYS A 321 -10.07 -17.79 2.05
CA LYS A 321 -9.83 -16.42 1.59
C LYS A 321 -11.02 -15.53 1.92
N LEU A 322 -10.77 -14.26 2.21
CA LEU A 322 -11.85 -13.29 2.43
C LEU A 322 -12.73 -13.24 1.18
N LEU A 323 -14.00 -13.58 1.35
CA LEU A 323 -15.02 -13.47 0.32
C LEU A 323 -15.70 -12.10 0.38
N ASP A 324 -16.06 -11.66 1.59
CA ASP A 324 -16.71 -10.37 1.78
C ASP A 324 -16.53 -9.83 3.20
N SER A 325 -16.70 -8.51 3.33
CA SER A 325 -16.82 -7.86 4.63
C SER A 325 -17.85 -6.75 4.58
N PHE A 326 -18.71 -6.69 5.60
CA PHE A 326 -19.79 -5.71 5.68
C PHE A 326 -20.15 -5.40 7.13
N VAL A 327 -20.67 -4.20 7.33
CA VAL A 327 -21.20 -3.77 8.64
C VAL A 327 -22.53 -4.47 8.90
N VAL A 328 -22.68 -5.01 10.09
CA VAL A 328 -23.92 -5.62 10.59
C VAL A 328 -24.38 -4.81 11.78
N ASP A 329 -25.63 -4.33 11.73
CA ASP A 329 -26.32 -3.76 12.89
C ASP A 329 -26.77 -4.92 13.79
N PRO A 330 -26.15 -5.12 14.97
CA PRO A 330 -26.54 -6.18 15.90
C PRO A 330 -27.90 -5.92 16.59
N GLY A 331 -28.50 -4.75 16.40
CA GLY A 331 -29.67 -4.28 17.13
C GLY A 331 -29.38 -3.93 18.60
N ASN A 332 -30.41 -3.47 19.32
CA ASN A 332 -30.38 -3.22 20.77
C ASN A 332 -29.35 -2.18 21.26
N GLY A 333 -29.01 -1.18 20.43
CA GLY A 333 -28.10 -0.10 20.83
C GLY A 333 -26.65 -0.54 21.06
N LYS A 334 -26.26 -1.73 20.56
CA LYS A 334 -24.85 -2.12 20.46
C LYS A 334 -24.19 -1.35 19.31
N LYS A 335 -22.87 -1.17 19.40
CA LYS A 335 -22.10 -0.58 18.30
C LYS A 335 -22.14 -1.50 17.08
N ASP A 336 -22.10 -0.87 15.91
CA ASP A 336 -21.94 -1.55 14.63
C ASP A 336 -20.79 -2.56 14.70
N THR A 337 -21.05 -3.77 14.18
CA THR A 337 -20.07 -4.87 14.11
C THR A 337 -19.61 -5.04 12.68
N VAL A 338 -18.35 -5.44 12.47
CA VAL A 338 -17.86 -5.79 11.14
C VAL A 338 -17.88 -7.31 11.01
N ARG A 339 -18.70 -7.81 10.09
CA ARG A 339 -18.71 -9.22 9.71
C ARG A 339 -17.72 -9.45 8.58
N GLN A 340 -16.93 -10.50 8.69
CA GLN A 340 -16.07 -11.01 7.63
C GLN A 340 -16.47 -12.45 7.31
N VAL A 341 -16.60 -12.75 6.02
CA VAL A 341 -16.92 -14.06 5.49
C VAL A 341 -15.70 -14.57 4.74
N TYR A 342 -15.17 -15.72 5.16
CA TYR A 342 -14.04 -16.39 4.54
C TYR A 342 -14.53 -17.69 3.89
N PHE A 343 -14.03 -17.98 2.70
CA PHE A 343 -14.51 -19.07 1.86
C PHE A 343 -13.35 -19.97 1.44
N ARG A 344 -13.59 -21.29 1.44
CA ARG A 344 -12.76 -22.29 0.80
C ARG A 344 -13.64 -23.11 -0.13
N ALA A 345 -13.26 -23.18 -1.42
CA ALA A 345 -13.92 -24.06 -2.37
C ALA A 345 -13.60 -25.53 -2.03
N GLY A 346 -14.61 -26.40 -2.09
CA GLY A 346 -14.40 -27.83 -2.00
C GLY A 346 -13.87 -28.42 -3.31
N ASP A 347 -13.01 -29.42 -3.22
CA ASP A 347 -12.65 -30.25 -4.38
C ASP A 347 -13.77 -31.24 -4.73
N LYS A 348 -14.49 -30.95 -5.83
CA LYS A 348 -15.55 -31.82 -6.35
C LYS A 348 -15.06 -33.21 -6.72
N ALA A 349 -13.81 -33.36 -7.16
CA ALA A 349 -13.24 -34.68 -7.48
C ALA A 349 -13.01 -35.52 -6.22
N LYS A 350 -12.79 -34.87 -5.07
CA LYS A 350 -12.65 -35.50 -3.74
C LYS A 350 -13.96 -35.52 -2.94
N SER A 351 -15.07 -35.07 -3.51
CA SER A 351 -16.37 -34.91 -2.83
C SER A 351 -16.32 -34.00 -1.60
N GLU A 352 -15.40 -33.03 -1.60
CA GLU A 352 -15.31 -32.03 -0.55
C GLU A 352 -16.38 -30.95 -0.77
N LEU A 353 -16.97 -30.50 0.35
CA LEU A 353 -17.95 -29.42 0.33
C LEU A 353 -17.25 -28.07 0.38
N ASP A 354 -17.93 -27.06 -0.16
CA ASP A 354 -17.57 -25.68 0.08
C ASP A 354 -17.69 -25.35 1.57
N GLU A 355 -16.72 -24.63 2.11
CA GLU A 355 -16.67 -24.27 3.52
C GLU A 355 -16.65 -22.75 3.70
N ILE A 356 -17.37 -22.29 4.72
CA ILE A 356 -17.46 -20.87 5.07
C ILE A 356 -17.10 -20.70 6.54
N MET A 357 -16.23 -19.75 6.83
CA MET A 357 -15.96 -19.24 8.18
C MET A 357 -16.47 -17.81 8.29
N VAL A 358 -17.16 -17.51 9.39
CA VAL A 358 -17.70 -16.16 9.65
C VAL A 358 -17.09 -15.63 10.94
N LEU A 359 -16.49 -14.45 10.87
CA LEU A 359 -15.94 -13.72 12.01
C LEU A 359 -16.74 -12.43 12.20
N ASP A 360 -17.24 -12.23 13.42
CA ASP A 360 -17.90 -10.99 13.85
C ASP A 360 -16.99 -10.26 14.81
N TRP A 361 -16.60 -9.03 14.43
CA TRP A 361 -15.73 -8.14 15.21
C TRP A 361 -16.52 -7.15 16.06
#